data_AF-F1TAS8-F1
#
_entry.id   AF-F1TAS8-F1
#
_cell.length_a   1.000
_cell.length_b   1.000
_cell.length_c   1.000
_cell.angle_alpha   90.00
_cell.angle_beta   90.00
_cell.angle_gamma   90.00
#
_symmetry.space_group_name_H-M   'P 1'
#
loop_
_entity.id
_entity.type
_entity.pdbx_description
1 polymer ?
#
loop_
_entity_poly.entity_id
_entity_poly.type
_entity_poly.pdbx_seq_one_letter_code
_entity_poly.pdbx_strand_id
1 'polypeptide(L)' 'MYASAVCIDGDDDSIMKVESKILNWLKKTNFMLDEERDIMGNMTYNDDEIKKGLGYEQLQRYVPIKLKEEKIDLEA' A
#
# COMPACT_ATOMS: atom_id res chain seq x y z
N MET A 1 -5.86 -9.70 1.43
CA MET A 1 -5.48 -8.65 2.42
C MET A 1 -4.77 -7.49 1.72
N TYR A 2 -4.67 -6.31 2.36
CA TYR A 2 -3.97 -5.15 1.84
C TYR A 2 -3.06 -4.53 2.91
N ALA A 3 -1.86 -4.11 2.53
CA ALA A 3 -1.06 -3.15 3.29
C ALA A 3 -1.55 -1.75 2.94
N SER A 4 -1.96 -0.97 3.93
CA SER A 4 -2.49 0.39 3.74
C SER A 4 -1.53 1.46 4.25
N ALA A 5 -1.37 2.54 3.49
CA ALA A 5 -0.62 3.72 3.90
C ALA A 5 -1.20 4.98 3.26
N VAL A 6 -1.00 6.14 3.91
CA VAL A 6 -1.46 7.45 3.39
C VAL A 6 -0.32 8.15 2.67
N CYS A 7 -0.60 8.70 1.50
CA CYS A 7 0.28 9.55 0.71
C CYS A 7 -0.44 10.85 0.31
N ILE A 8 0.28 11.69 -0.42
CA ILE A 8 -0.25 12.94 -0.99
C ILE A 8 -0.97 12.58 -2.29
N ASP A 9 -2.20 13.03 -2.45
CA ASP A 9 -2.94 12.87 -3.71
C ASP A 9 -2.36 13.76 -4.82
N GLY A 10 -2.29 13.23 -6.04
CA GLY A 10 -1.72 13.91 -7.20
C GLY A 10 -0.19 14.11 -7.17
N ASP A 11 0.52 13.54 -6.19
CA ASP A 11 1.98 13.56 -6.10
C ASP A 11 2.58 12.15 -6.28
N ASP A 12 2.98 11.84 -7.52
CA ASP A 12 3.56 10.55 -7.91
C ASP A 12 4.80 10.20 -7.07
N ASP A 13 5.62 11.18 -6.68
CA ASP A 13 6.81 10.94 -5.87
C ASP A 13 6.45 10.43 -4.47
N SER A 14 5.40 10.97 -3.86
CA SER A 14 4.89 10.54 -2.56
C SER A 14 4.29 9.14 -2.65
N ILE A 15 3.51 8.86 -3.70
CA ILE A 15 2.94 7.54 -3.98
C ILE A 15 4.05 6.50 -4.13
N MET A 16 5.05 6.75 -4.98
CA MET A 16 6.18 5.84 -5.21
C MET A 16 7.00 5.58 -3.94
N LYS A 17 7.20 6.59 -3.08
CA LYS A 17 7.90 6.43 -1.80
C LYS A 17 7.13 5.53 -0.85
N VAL A 18 5.81 5.67 -0.76
CA VAL A 18 4.96 4.83 0.09
C VAL A 18 4.97 3.39 -0.41
N GLU A 19 4.78 3.16 -1.70
CA GLU A 19 4.83 1.81 -2.28
C GLU A 19 6.20 1.16 -2.09
N SER A 20 7.29 1.89 -2.33
CA SER A 20 8.66 1.40 -2.08
C SER A 20 8.90 0.99 -0.62
N LYS A 21 8.33 1.73 0.34
CA LYS A 21 8.40 1.36 1.77
C LYS A 21 7.67 0.06 2.05
N ILE A 22 6.47 -0.12 1.48
CA ILE A 22 5.69 -1.36 1.62
C ILE A 22 6.49 -2.54 1.03
N LEU A 23 7.03 -2.40 -0.18
CA LEU A 23 7.85 -3.44 -0.83
C LEU A 23 9.08 -3.82 0.01
N ASN A 24 9.76 -2.83 0.60
CA ASN A 24 10.89 -3.09 1.48
C ASN A 24 10.49 -3.75 2.80
N TRP A 25 9.32 -3.42 3.35
CA TRP A 25 8.76 -4.09 4.52
C TRP A 25 8.46 -5.56 4.21
N LEU A 26 7.85 -5.86 3.07
CA LEU A 26 7.52 -7.24 2.66
C LEU A 26 8.74 -8.17 2.67
N LYS A 27 9.92 -7.68 2.26
CA LYS A 27 11.19 -8.45 2.27
C LYS A 27 11.54 -9.04 3.64
N LYS A 28 11.03 -8.46 4.74
CA LYS A 28 11.33 -8.86 6.12
C LYS A 28 10.16 -9.58 6.81
N THR A 29 9.12 -9.94 6.07
CA THR A 29 7.90 -10.56 6.61
C THR A 29 7.56 -11.86 5.88
N ASN A 30 6.55 -12.58 6.39
CA ASN A 30 5.99 -13.74 5.70
C ASN A 30 4.91 -13.38 4.66
N PHE A 31 4.84 -12.11 4.25
CA PHE A 31 3.93 -11.65 3.20
C PHE A 31 4.66 -11.45 1.87
N MET A 32 3.91 -11.57 0.79
CA MET A 32 4.31 -11.21 -0.57
C MET A 32 3.23 -10.37 -1.23
N LEU A 33 3.58 -9.75 -2.37
CA LEU A 33 2.58 -9.12 -3.22
C LEU A 33 1.57 -10.16 -3.71
N ASP A 34 0.32 -9.74 -3.76
CA ASP A 34 -0.73 -10.52 -4.40
C ASP A 34 -1.05 -9.92 -5.76
N GLU A 35 -0.36 -10.43 -6.78
CA GLU A 35 -0.40 -9.93 -8.17
C GLU A 35 -1.73 -10.20 -8.88
N GLU A 36 -2.64 -10.96 -8.26
CA GLU A 36 -3.99 -11.24 -8.77
C GLU A 36 -4.97 -10.09 -8.51
N ARG A 37 -4.58 -9.10 -7.70
CA ARG A 37 -5.43 -7.97 -7.30
C ARG A 37 -4.74 -6.67 -7.63
N ASP A 38 -5.53 -5.65 -7.95
CA ASP A 38 -5.02 -4.31 -8.23
C ASP A 38 -4.71 -3.54 -6.95
N ILE A 39 -3.77 -2.58 -7.06
CA ILE A 39 -3.55 -1.57 -6.04
C ILE A 39 -4.74 -0.60 -6.06
N MET A 40 -5.37 -0.40 -4.90
CA MET A 40 -6.51 0.50 -4.76
C MET A 40 -6.11 1.80 -4.08
N GLY A 41 -6.88 2.86 -4.37
CA GLY A 41 -6.80 4.15 -3.71
C GLY A 41 -8.14 4.53 -3.11
N ASN A 42 -8.13 5.19 -1.95
CA ASN A 42 -9.30 5.84 -1.39
C ASN A 42 -8.93 7.26 -0.96
N MET A 43 -9.73 8.24 -1.34
CA MET A 43 -9.59 9.60 -0.84
C MET A 43 -10.00 9.62 0.63
N THR A 44 -9.08 9.98 1.51
CA THR A 44 -9.33 10.03 2.94
C THR A 44 -9.88 11.40 3.29
N TYR A 45 -11.11 11.44 3.81
CA TYR A 45 -11.74 12.63 4.41
C TYR A 45 -11.42 13.95 3.72
N ASN A 46 -12.20 14.27 2.68
CA ASN A 46 -12.16 15.56 1.98
C ASN A 46 -12.80 16.67 2.82
N ASP A 47 -12.31 16.89 4.03
CA ASP A 47 -12.67 18.06 4.83
C ASP A 47 -11.82 19.26 4.39
N ASP A 48 -12.47 20.39 4.15
CA ASP A 48 -11.81 21.65 3.78
C ASP A 48 -10.80 22.11 4.84
N GLU A 49 -10.99 21.77 6.13
CA GLU A 49 -10.03 22.07 7.19
C GLU A 49 -8.70 21.33 6.99
N ILE A 50 -8.76 20.05 6.60
CA ILE A 50 -7.56 19.21 6.40
C ILE A 50 -6.76 19.75 5.22
N LYS A 51 -7.41 20.03 4.09
CA LYS A 51 -6.75 20.61 2.91
C LYS A 51 -6.14 21.97 3.23
N LYS A 52 -6.84 22.81 4.00
CA LYS A 52 -6.33 24.11 4.44
C LYS A 52 -5.12 23.99 5.38
N GLY A 53 -5.11 22.99 6.26
CA GLY A 53 -4.02 22.77 7.22
C GLY A 53 -2.78 22.12 6.61
N LEU A 54 -2.97 21.08 5.78
CA LEU A 54 -1.88 20.30 5.18
C LEU A 54 -1.35 20.90 3.87
N GLY A 55 -2.19 21.65 3.14
CA GLY A 55 -1.88 22.15 1.81
C GLY A 55 -2.03 21.12 0.69
N TYR A 56 -2.52 19.92 1.00
CA TYR A 56 -2.75 18.84 0.04
C TYR A 56 -3.89 17.92 0.46
N GLU A 57 -4.40 17.12 -0.48
CA GLU A 57 -5.40 16.07 -0.24
C GLU A 57 -4.72 14.74 0.07
N GLN A 58 -5.33 13.94 0.93
CA GLN A 58 -4.77 12.66 1.37
C GLN A 58 -5.34 11.52 0.53
N LEU A 59 -4.43 10.66 0.05
CA LEU A 59 -4.77 9.43 -0.65
C LEU A 59 -4.33 8.23 0.19
N GLN A 60 -5.28 7.40 0.62
CA GLN A 60 -4.96 6.11 1.20
C GLN A 60 -4.73 5.08 0.10
N ARG A 61 -3.51 4.54 0.02
CA ARG A 61 -3.10 3.49 -0.91
C ARG A 61 -3.23 2.13 -0.25
N TYR A 62 -3.71 1.15 -1.00
CA TYR A 62 -3.87 -0.23 -0.58
C TYR A 62 -3.12 -1.14 -1.52
N VAL A 63 -1.97 -1.65 -1.07
CA VAL A 63 -1.16 -2.60 -1.83
C VAL A 63 -1.61 -4.03 -1.49
N PRO A 64 -2.04 -4.84 -2.47
CA PRO A 64 -2.53 -6.18 -2.22
C PRO A 64 -1.40 -7.11 -1.79
N ILE A 65 -1.63 -7.81 -0.68
CA ILE A 65 -0.66 -8.75 -0.11
C ILE A 65 -1.34 -10.07 0.27
N LYS A 66 -0.57 -11.15 0.22
CA LYS A 66 -0.94 -12.49 0.67
C LYS A 66 0.19 -13.15 1.46
N LEU A 67 -0.14 -14.12 2.30
CA LEU A 67 0.86 -14.94 2.98
C LEU A 67 1.66 -15.70 1.92
N LYS A 68 2.95 -15.87 2.15
CA LYS A 68 3.75 -16.81 1.37
C LYS A 68 3.17 -18.19 1.65
N GLU A 69 2.81 -18.91 0.59
CA GLU A 69 2.47 -20.32 0.72
C GLU A 69 3.69 -21.05 1.27
N GLU A 70 3.49 -21.89 2.29
CA GLU A 70 4.52 -22.84 2.67
C GLU A 70 4.72 -23.78 1.48
N LYS A 71 5.96 -23.88 0.99
CA LYS A 71 6.30 -25.02 0.14
C LYS A 71 6.16 -26.26 1.00
N ILE A 72 5.03 -26.96 0.85
CA ILE A 72 4.96 -28.35 1.24
C ILE A 72 5.78 -29.07 0.17
N ASP A 73 7.06 -29.31 0.47
CA ASP A 73 7.88 -30.21 -0.32
C ASP A 73 7.25 -31.61 -0.19
N LEU A 74 6.33 -31.91 -1.10
CA LEU A 74 5.85 -33.27 -1.35
C LEU A 74 6.98 -34.02 -2.08
N GLU A 75 8.04 -34.36 -1.34
CA GLU A 75 8.95 -35.42 -1.76
C GLU A 75 8.21 -36.75 -1.64
N ALA A 76 7.97 -37.38 -2.79
CA ALA A 76 7.51 -38.76 -2.95
C ALA A 76 8.51 -39.52 -3.82
#